data_AF-A0A7W0XU56-F1
#
_entry.id   AF-A0A7W0XU56-F1
#
_cell.length_a   1.000
_cell.length_b   1.000
_cell.length_c   1.000
_cell.angle_alpha   90.00
_cell.angle_beta   90.00
_cell.angle_gamma   90.00
#
_symmetry.space_group_name_H-M   'P 1'
#
loop_
_entity.id
_entity.type
_entity.pdbx_description
1 polymer ?
#
loop_
_entity_poly.entity_id
_entity_poly.type
_entity_poly.pdbx_seq_one_letter_code
_entity_poly.pdbx_strand_id
1 'polypeptide(L)'
;MRLSRRSAVNRVGFAADVCDRLPSSVEQLAAGRIMMMKLRILAEHTQGLERDVVAQVEGRALGRGARQSLAQLGRLLARAVLVADPDTARRRAERAVRERDVSFAPGPDGMAWLNAYLPAADALRAYDVLARVAKQAKTPADPRTAGARRADTLVDILLGDTDVHHSTTVHVTMPIT
;
A
#
# COMPACT_ATOMS: atom_id res chain seq x y z
N MET A 1 5.10 -27.23 -7.80
CA MET A 1 4.94 -25.95 -7.08
C MET A 1 3.45 -25.57 -7.12
N ARG A 2 2.70 -25.69 -6.00
CA ARG A 2 1.27 -25.31 -5.96
C ARG A 2 1.18 -23.80 -5.70
N LEU A 3 0.68 -23.04 -6.67
CA LEU A 3 0.39 -21.62 -6.51
C LEU A 3 -1.07 -21.46 -6.05
N SER A 4 -1.32 -20.59 -5.07
CA SER A 4 -2.68 -20.21 -4.71
C SER A 4 -3.34 -19.46 -5.88
N ARG A 5 -4.67 -19.56 -6.01
CA ARG A 5 -5.45 -18.89 -7.08
C ARG A 5 -5.13 -17.39 -7.16
N ARG A 6 -5.04 -16.71 -6.02
CA ARG A 6 -4.70 -15.28 -5.93
C ARG A 6 -3.29 -14.98 -6.43
N SER A 7 -2.30 -15.80 -6.08
CA SER A 7 -0.94 -15.66 -6.59
C SER A 7 -0.85 -15.89 -8.09
N ALA A 8 -1.64 -16.83 -8.64
CA ALA A 8 -1.70 -17.06 -10.08
C ALA A 8 -2.32 -15.85 -10.81
N VAL A 9 -3.45 -15.34 -10.33
CA VAL A 9 -4.12 -14.15 -10.88
C VAL A 9 -3.19 -12.93 -10.86
N ASN A 10 -2.52 -12.66 -9.74
CA ASN A 10 -1.58 -11.54 -9.64
C ASN A 10 -0.41 -11.67 -10.62
N ARG A 11 0.09 -12.89 -10.82
CA ARG A 11 1.24 -13.14 -11.70
C ARG A 11 0.87 -13.00 -13.17
N VAL A 12 -0.31 -13.48 -13.57
CA VAL A 12 -0.85 -13.30 -14.92
C VAL A 12 -1.20 -11.83 -15.18
N GLY A 13 -1.84 -11.15 -14.21
CA GLY A 13 -2.16 -9.73 -14.32
C GLY A 13 -0.91 -8.86 -14.48
N PHE A 14 0.12 -9.12 -13.68
CA PHE A 14 1.41 -8.45 -13.84
C PHE A 14 2.03 -8.72 -15.22
N ALA A 15 2.05 -9.99 -15.67
CA ALA A 15 2.62 -10.35 -16.96
C ALA A 15 1.89 -9.66 -18.13
N ALA A 16 0.56 -9.60 -18.09
CA ALA A 16 -0.23 -8.90 -19.09
C ALA A 16 0.05 -7.39 -19.10
N ASP A 17 0.11 -6.75 -17.93
CA ASP A 17 0.40 -5.31 -17.78
C ASP A 17 1.77 -4.94 -18.38
N VAL A 18 2.82 -5.69 -18.05
CA VAL A 18 4.18 -5.38 -18.54
C VAL A 18 4.36 -5.70 -20.03
N CYS A 19 3.65 -6.68 -20.58
CA CYS A 19 3.70 -6.96 -22.01
C CYS A 19 3.04 -5.84 -22.84
N ASP A 20 1.95 -5.24 -22.34
CA ASP A 20 1.28 -4.12 -23.03
C ASP A 20 2.09 -2.81 -22.91
N ARG A 21 2.66 -2.54 -21.73
CA ARG A 21 3.20 -1.21 -21.41
C ARG A 21 4.71 -1.10 -21.44
N LEU A 22 5.44 -2.20 -21.29
CA LEU A 22 6.91 -2.24 -21.21
C LEU A 22 7.51 -3.32 -22.12
N PRO A 23 7.14 -3.35 -23.42
CA PRO A 23 7.56 -4.42 -24.32
C PRO A 23 9.09 -4.52 -24.45
N SER A 24 9.80 -3.39 -24.51
CA SER A 24 11.26 -3.40 -24.62
C SER A 24 11.93 -3.93 -23.34
N SER A 25 11.39 -3.66 -22.16
CA SER A 25 11.90 -4.24 -20.91
C SER A 25 11.64 -5.74 -20.83
N VAL A 26 10.50 -6.22 -21.34
CA VAL A 26 10.20 -7.66 -21.43
C VAL A 26 11.18 -8.38 -22.34
N GLU A 27 11.51 -7.81 -23.50
CA GLU A 27 12.53 -8.35 -24.41
C GLU A 27 13.91 -8.43 -23.74
N GLN A 28 14.29 -7.39 -23.01
CA GLN A 28 15.58 -7.33 -22.30
C GLN A 28 15.63 -8.33 -21.13
N LEU A 29 14.49 -8.59 -20.50
CA LEU A 29 14.37 -9.63 -19.48
C LEU A 29 14.51 -11.02 -20.11
N ALA A 30 13.83 -11.27 -21.23
CA ALA A 30 13.92 -12.55 -21.96
C ALA A 30 15.36 -12.80 -22.48
N ALA A 31 16.06 -11.75 -22.90
CA ALA A 31 17.47 -11.80 -23.29
C ALA A 31 18.45 -11.85 -22.10
N GLY A 32 17.96 -11.89 -20.85
CA GLY A 32 18.79 -11.96 -19.64
C GLY A 32 19.60 -10.70 -19.33
N ARG A 33 19.33 -9.58 -20.00
CA ARG A 33 20.07 -8.31 -19.84
C ARG A 33 19.58 -7.49 -18.64
N ILE A 34 18.35 -7.73 -18.20
CA ILE A 34 17.80 -7.19 -16.95
C ILE A 34 17.24 -8.30 -16.06
N MET A 35 17.17 -8.05 -14.76
CA MET A 35 16.58 -8.98 -13.80
C MET A 35 15.09 -8.68 -13.59
N MET A 36 14.31 -9.69 -13.19
CA MET A 36 12.87 -9.54 -12.86
C MET A 36 12.60 -8.40 -11.86
N MET A 37 13.50 -8.17 -10.90
CA MET A 37 13.36 -7.04 -9.95
C MET A 37 13.45 -5.67 -10.63
N LYS A 38 14.27 -5.52 -11.67
CA LYS A 38 14.35 -4.28 -12.46
C LYS A 38 13.06 -4.04 -13.23
N LEU A 39 12.50 -5.09 -13.84
CA LEU A 39 11.21 -5.01 -14.53
C LEU A 39 10.08 -4.59 -13.57
N ARG A 40 10.05 -5.15 -12.34
CA ARG A 40 9.06 -4.74 -11.33
C ARG A 40 9.17 -3.27 -10.94
N ILE A 41 10.38 -2.79 -10.69
CA ILE A 41 10.62 -1.39 -10.34
C ILE A 41 10.19 -0.47 -11.50
N LEU A 42 10.51 -0.83 -12.74
CA LEU A 42 10.03 -0.12 -13.92
C LEU A 42 8.51 -0.09 -14.01
N ALA A 43 7.85 -1.24 -13.85
CA ALA A 43 6.40 -1.36 -13.88
C ALA A 43 5.74 -0.48 -12.82
N GLU A 44 6.24 -0.51 -11.57
CA GLU A 44 5.73 0.28 -10.46
C GLU A 44 5.88 1.80 -10.69
N HIS A 45 7.08 2.24 -11.09
CA HIS A 45 7.34 3.66 -11.31
C HIS A 45 6.64 4.22 -12.54
N THR A 46 6.29 3.39 -13.52
CA THR A 46 5.60 3.83 -14.75
C THR A 46 4.08 3.71 -14.67
N GLN A 47 3.52 3.14 -13.59
CA GLN A 47 2.06 3.03 -13.41
C GLN A 47 1.33 4.36 -13.60
N GLY A 48 0.33 4.39 -14.50
CA GLY A 48 -0.52 5.55 -14.73
C GLY A 48 0.12 6.73 -15.46
N LEU A 49 1.32 6.54 -16.04
CA LEU A 49 1.93 7.52 -16.94
C LEU A 49 1.43 7.31 -18.38
N GLU A 50 1.46 8.37 -19.17
CA GLU A 50 1.19 8.29 -20.61
C GLU A 50 2.26 7.46 -21.33
N ARG A 51 1.87 6.77 -22.41
CA ARG A 51 2.74 5.83 -23.14
C ARG A 51 4.05 6.47 -23.59
N ASP A 52 4.01 7.72 -24.04
CA ASP A 52 5.19 8.45 -24.50
C ASP A 52 6.19 8.71 -23.36
N VAL A 53 5.69 9.00 -22.16
CA VAL A 53 6.51 9.14 -20.96
C VAL A 53 7.10 7.79 -20.55
N VAL A 54 6.31 6.72 -20.62
CA VAL A 54 6.77 5.35 -20.33
C VAL A 54 7.91 4.96 -21.28
N ALA A 55 7.77 5.19 -22.58
CA ALA A 55 8.78 4.89 -23.58
C ALA A 55 10.10 5.66 -23.35
N GLN A 56 10.01 6.95 -23.00
CA GLN A 56 11.19 7.75 -22.66
C GLN A 56 11.90 7.24 -21.40
N VAL A 57 11.13 6.87 -20.38
CA VAL A 57 11.63 6.35 -19.10
C VAL A 57 12.27 4.97 -19.30
N GLU A 58 11.64 4.11 -20.09
CA GLU A 58 12.14 2.79 -20.48
C GLU A 58 13.44 2.90 -21.27
N GLY A 59 13.51 3.76 -22.29
CA GLY A 59 14.73 3.99 -23.08
C GLY A 59 15.91 4.48 -22.21
N ARG A 60 15.67 5.40 -21.27
CA ARG A 60 16.70 5.90 -20.34
C ARG A 60 17.18 4.83 -19.35
N ALA A 61 16.27 4.00 -18.86
CA ALA A 61 16.60 2.90 -17.94
C ALA A 61 17.38 1.78 -18.65
N LEU A 62 16.98 1.43 -19.87
CA LEU A 62 17.63 0.39 -20.66
C LEU A 62 18.98 0.83 -21.23
N GLY A 63 19.13 2.11 -21.62
CA GLY A 63 20.39 2.65 -22.16
C GLY A 63 21.56 2.66 -21.17
N ARG A 64 21.30 2.57 -19.86
CA ARG A 64 22.33 2.46 -18.81
C ARG A 64 22.64 1.02 -18.38
N GLY A 65 21.87 0.05 -18.88
CA GLY A 65 22.14 -1.38 -18.79
C GLY A 65 22.20 -1.97 -17.37
N ALA A 66 22.71 -3.21 -17.31
CA ALA A 66 22.82 -4.02 -16.08
C ALA A 66 23.63 -3.35 -14.95
N ARG A 67 24.42 -2.31 -15.25
CA ARG A 67 25.37 -1.66 -14.32
C ARG A 67 24.72 -0.77 -13.25
N GLN A 68 23.45 -0.40 -13.41
CA GLN A 68 22.74 0.37 -12.39
C GLN A 68 22.21 -0.53 -11.27
N SER A 69 22.42 -0.11 -10.02
CA SER A 69 21.78 -0.74 -8.87
C SER A 69 20.26 -0.46 -8.86
N LEU A 70 19.50 -1.32 -8.19
CA LEU A 70 18.03 -1.16 -8.06
C LEU A 70 17.67 0.21 -7.45
N ALA A 71 18.45 0.67 -6.46
CA ALA A 71 18.25 1.97 -5.83
C ALA A 71 18.55 3.16 -6.77
N GLN A 72 19.59 3.05 -7.60
CA GLN A 72 19.90 4.08 -8.60
C GLN A 72 18.81 4.16 -9.67
N LEU A 73 18.30 3.00 -10.10
CA LEU A 73 17.18 2.91 -11.04
C LEU A 73 15.93 3.57 -10.45
N GLY A 74 15.52 3.19 -9.22
CA GLY A 74 14.36 3.79 -8.57
C GLY A 74 14.44 5.31 -8.44
N ARG A 75 15.61 5.86 -8.04
CA ARG A 75 15.81 7.32 -7.97
C ARG A 75 15.73 8.01 -9.33
N LEU A 76 16.31 7.40 -10.36
CA LEU A 76 16.26 7.92 -11.73
C LEU A 76 14.82 7.97 -12.23
N LEU A 77 14.08 6.88 -12.04
CA LEU A 77 12.69 6.76 -12.44
C LEU A 77 11.83 7.77 -11.69
N ALA A 78 11.94 7.85 -10.36
CA ALA A 78 11.21 8.83 -9.57
C ALA A 78 11.45 10.27 -10.05
N ARG A 79 12.70 10.63 -10.37
CA ARG A 79 13.02 11.96 -10.91
C ARG A 79 12.45 12.18 -12.31
N ALA A 80 12.55 11.18 -13.19
CA ALA A 80 12.02 11.27 -14.54
C ALA A 80 10.50 11.44 -14.54
N VAL A 81 9.80 10.72 -13.66
CA VAL A 81 8.36 10.83 -13.47
C VAL A 81 7.96 12.22 -12.96
N LEU A 82 8.63 12.72 -11.93
CA LEU A 82 8.34 14.06 -11.39
C LEU A 82 8.56 15.18 -12.42
N VAL A 83 9.57 15.05 -13.28
CA VAL A 83 9.84 16.03 -14.34
C VAL A 83 8.82 15.93 -15.47
N ALA A 84 8.45 14.71 -15.88
CA ALA A 84 7.53 14.50 -16.99
C ALA A 84 6.09 14.88 -16.61
N ASP A 85 5.70 14.64 -15.37
CA ASP A 85 4.32 14.82 -14.93
C ASP A 85 4.24 15.10 -13.42
N PRO A 86 4.33 16.39 -13.04
CA PRO A 86 4.28 16.84 -11.66
C PRO A 86 2.98 16.45 -10.93
N ASP A 87 1.89 16.30 -11.68
CA ASP A 87 0.57 15.91 -11.17
C ASP A 87 0.42 14.40 -10.99
N THR A 88 1.37 13.57 -11.43
CA THR A 88 1.33 12.11 -11.29
C THR A 88 1.09 11.69 -9.84
N ALA A 89 1.78 12.32 -8.89
CA ALA A 89 1.66 11.97 -7.48
C ALA A 89 0.24 12.24 -6.96
N ARG A 90 -0.35 13.36 -7.38
CA ARG A 90 -1.73 13.74 -7.05
C ARG A 90 -2.74 12.77 -7.69
N ARG A 91 -2.63 12.49 -9.00
CA ARG A 91 -3.54 11.55 -9.69
C ARG A 91 -3.40 10.12 -9.19
N ARG A 92 -2.20 9.68 -8.80
CA ARG A 92 -1.99 8.38 -8.13
C ARG A 92 -2.67 8.34 -6.76
N ALA A 93 -2.56 9.41 -5.97
CA ALA A 93 -3.27 9.50 -4.69
C ALA A 93 -4.80 9.48 -4.90
N GLU A 94 -5.32 10.26 -5.85
CA GLU A 94 -6.74 10.30 -6.20
C GLU A 94 -7.26 8.94 -6.69
N ARG A 95 -6.46 8.22 -7.49
CA ARG A 95 -6.79 6.86 -7.93
C ARG A 95 -6.76 5.86 -6.77
N ALA A 96 -5.72 5.89 -5.93
CA ALA A 96 -5.62 5.02 -4.76
C ALA A 96 -6.78 5.24 -3.77
N VAL A 97 -7.27 6.47 -3.63
CA VAL A 97 -8.47 6.79 -2.84
C VAL A 97 -9.72 6.10 -3.39
N ARG A 98 -9.83 5.91 -4.70
CA ARG A 98 -10.95 5.20 -5.35
C ARG A 98 -10.84 3.68 -5.23
N GLU A 99 -9.62 3.17 -5.05
CA GLU A 99 -9.32 1.73 -4.89
C GLU A 99 -9.33 1.30 -3.41
N ARG A 100 -9.80 2.17 -2.49
CA ARG A 100 -9.94 1.84 -1.07
C ARG A 100 -10.81 0.59 -0.89
N ASP A 101 -10.33 -0.35 -0.10
CA ASP A 101 -10.96 -1.65 0.07
C ASP A 101 -10.64 -2.24 1.45
N VAL A 102 -11.53 -3.09 1.94
CA VAL A 102 -11.29 -3.93 3.12
C VAL A 102 -11.42 -5.39 2.69
N SER A 103 -10.33 -6.14 2.81
CA SER A 103 -10.28 -7.52 2.32
C SER A 103 -9.95 -8.51 3.43
N PHE A 104 -10.55 -9.69 3.34
CA PHE A 104 -10.32 -10.82 4.23
C PHE A 104 -9.47 -11.89 3.53
N ALA A 105 -8.47 -12.42 4.24
CA ALA A 105 -7.65 -13.52 3.77
C ALA A 105 -7.43 -14.56 4.89
N PRO A 106 -7.81 -15.84 4.71
CA PRO A 106 -7.54 -16.89 5.69
C PRO A 106 -6.03 -17.02 5.97
N GLY A 107 -5.68 -17.21 7.23
CA GLY A 107 -4.33 -17.50 7.71
C GLY A 107 -4.22 -18.93 8.28
N PRO A 108 -3.01 -19.36 8.66
CA PRO A 108 -2.81 -20.61 9.38
C PRO A 108 -3.33 -20.51 10.84
N ASP A 109 -3.39 -21.65 11.52
CA ASP A 109 -3.64 -21.73 12.98
C ASP A 109 -4.98 -21.14 13.46
N GLY A 110 -6.01 -21.17 12.61
CA GLY A 110 -7.33 -20.61 12.93
C GLY A 110 -7.38 -19.07 12.89
N MET A 111 -6.31 -18.43 12.41
CA MET A 111 -6.22 -16.98 12.30
C MET A 111 -6.58 -16.51 10.89
N ALA A 112 -6.91 -15.23 10.74
CA ALA A 112 -7.13 -14.59 9.45
C ALA A 112 -6.61 -13.15 9.43
N TRP A 113 -6.35 -12.65 8.23
CA TRP A 113 -5.95 -11.27 7.99
C TRP A 113 -7.15 -10.46 7.54
N LEU A 114 -7.42 -9.37 8.24
CA LEU A 114 -8.31 -8.29 7.80
C LEU A 114 -7.44 -7.11 7.37
N ASN A 115 -7.40 -6.80 6.08
CA ASN A 115 -6.55 -5.77 5.51
C ASN A 115 -7.39 -4.59 5.06
N ALA A 116 -7.09 -3.39 5.56
CA ALA A 116 -7.71 -2.16 5.08
C ALA A 116 -6.71 -1.37 4.22
N TYR A 117 -7.06 -1.14 2.96
CA TYR A 117 -6.34 -0.24 2.07
C TYR A 117 -7.05 1.10 2.05
N LEU A 118 -6.44 2.10 2.67
CA LEU A 118 -7.03 3.41 2.94
C LEU A 118 -6.10 4.53 2.47
N PRO A 119 -6.60 5.77 2.32
CA PRO A 119 -5.74 6.94 2.23
C PRO A 119 -4.77 6.97 3.41
N ALA A 120 -3.49 7.28 3.15
CA ALA A 120 -2.43 7.14 4.16
C ALA A 120 -2.72 7.92 5.46
N ALA A 121 -3.34 9.10 5.36
CA ALA A 121 -3.75 9.89 6.51
C ALA A 121 -4.80 9.16 7.36
N ASP A 122 -5.79 8.52 6.74
CA ASP A 122 -6.84 7.79 7.45
C ASP A 122 -6.31 6.47 8.04
N ALA A 123 -5.43 5.77 7.32
CA ALA A 123 -4.76 4.58 7.83
C ALA A 123 -3.94 4.90 9.09
N LEU A 124 -3.19 6.01 9.08
CA LEU A 124 -2.41 6.46 10.24
C LEU A 124 -3.33 6.83 11.41
N ARG A 125 -4.39 7.61 11.16
CA ARG A 125 -5.36 7.98 12.20
C ARG A 125 -6.03 6.77 12.82
N ALA A 126 -6.45 5.79 12.01
CA ALA A 126 -7.03 4.55 12.49
C ALA A 126 -6.02 3.77 13.36
N TYR A 127 -4.78 3.65 12.90
CA TYR A 127 -3.71 2.99 13.65
C TYR A 127 -3.43 3.68 15.00
N ASP A 128 -3.37 5.01 15.02
CA ASP A 128 -3.13 5.80 16.23
C ASP A 128 -4.26 5.65 17.25
N VAL A 129 -5.52 5.61 16.80
CA VAL A 129 -6.66 5.33 17.68
C VAL A 129 -6.54 3.95 18.31
N LEU A 130 -6.27 2.92 17.51
CA LEU A 130 -6.06 1.55 18.02
C LEU A 130 -4.90 1.48 19.01
N ALA A 131 -3.77 2.11 18.68
CA ALA A 131 -2.60 2.14 19.54
C ALA A 131 -2.87 2.86 20.86
N ARG A 132 -3.61 3.98 20.83
CA ARG A 132 -3.98 4.76 22.01
C ARG A 132 -4.91 3.97 22.93
N VAL A 133 -5.99 3.41 22.39
CA VAL A 133 -6.97 2.64 23.19
C VAL A 133 -6.33 1.36 23.75
N ALA A 134 -5.55 0.64 22.94
CA ALA A 134 -4.80 -0.52 23.41
C ALA A 134 -3.80 -0.18 24.52
N LYS A 135 -3.21 1.03 24.49
CA LYS A 135 -2.33 1.51 25.57
C LYS A 135 -3.12 1.84 26.83
N GLN A 136 -4.31 2.43 26.71
CA GLN A 136 -5.20 2.75 27.84
C GLN A 136 -5.72 1.48 28.54
N ALA A 137 -5.94 0.40 27.79
CA ALA A 137 -6.38 -0.89 28.34
C ALA A 137 -5.27 -1.67 29.07
N LYS A 138 -4.01 -1.21 29.04
CA LYS A 138 -2.88 -1.93 29.65
C LYS A 138 -2.92 -1.79 31.17
N THR A 139 -2.98 -2.91 31.87
CA THR A 139 -2.75 -2.98 33.32
C THR A 139 -1.35 -3.53 33.62
N PRO A 140 -0.79 -3.29 34.83
CA PRO A 140 0.54 -3.81 35.20
C PRO A 140 0.64 -5.34 35.15
N ALA A 141 -0.48 -6.04 35.34
CA ALA A 141 -0.57 -7.49 35.33
C ALA A 141 -0.96 -8.08 33.96
N ASP A 142 -1.16 -7.25 32.93
CA ASP A 142 -1.59 -7.72 31.60
C ASP A 142 -0.43 -8.44 30.86
N PRO A 143 -0.53 -9.76 30.63
CA PRO A 143 0.54 -10.53 29.99
C PRO A 143 0.57 -10.33 28.46
N ARG A 144 -0.43 -9.68 27.87
CA ARG A 144 -0.55 -9.55 26.41
C ARG A 144 0.54 -8.67 25.82
N THR A 145 0.95 -8.99 24.59
CA THR A 145 1.85 -8.11 23.82
C THR A 145 1.11 -6.85 23.36
N ALA A 146 1.86 -5.81 23.00
CA ALA A 146 1.26 -4.61 22.41
C ALA A 146 0.52 -4.90 21.09
N GLY A 147 0.97 -5.92 20.34
CA GLY A 147 0.30 -6.39 19.13
C GLY A 147 -1.04 -7.06 19.44
N ALA A 148 -1.06 -7.97 20.41
CA ALA A 148 -2.28 -8.66 20.85
C ALA A 148 -3.33 -7.67 21.35
N ARG A 149 -2.97 -6.73 22.25
CA ARG A 149 -3.91 -5.69 22.71
C ARG A 149 -4.50 -4.86 21.59
N ARG A 150 -3.71 -4.50 20.56
CA ARG A 150 -4.22 -3.76 19.40
C ARG A 150 -5.18 -4.59 18.55
N ALA A 151 -4.90 -5.89 18.39
CA ALA A 151 -5.79 -6.80 17.68
C ALA A 151 -7.12 -6.96 18.42
N ASP A 152 -7.09 -7.17 19.73
CA ASP A 152 -8.29 -7.24 20.58
C ASP A 152 -9.08 -5.92 20.48
N THR A 153 -8.41 -4.78 20.65
CA THR A 153 -9.03 -3.44 20.53
C THR A 153 -9.69 -3.21 19.18
N LEU A 154 -9.08 -3.70 18.09
CA LEU A 154 -9.66 -3.61 16.75
C LEU A 154 -10.98 -4.38 16.68
N VAL A 155 -11.02 -5.58 17.24
CA VAL A 155 -12.23 -6.42 17.29
C VAL A 155 -13.30 -5.73 18.14
N ASP A 156 -12.94 -5.26 19.34
CA ASP A 156 -13.88 -4.64 20.27
C ASP A 156 -14.53 -3.38 19.67
N ILE A 157 -13.77 -2.59 18.89
CA ILE A 157 -14.29 -1.40 18.21
C ILE A 157 -15.19 -1.78 17.02
N LEU A 158 -14.80 -2.78 16.22
CA LEU A 158 -15.56 -3.18 15.03
C LEU A 158 -16.85 -3.94 15.37
N LEU A 159 -16.84 -4.73 16.44
CA LEU A 159 -18.00 -5.49 16.91
C LEU A 159 -18.88 -4.71 17.90
N GLY A 160 -18.43 -3.53 18.34
CA GLY A 160 -19.18 -2.69 19.27
C GLY A 160 -19.16 -3.16 20.72
N ASP A 161 -18.25 -4.07 21.08
CA ASP A 161 -18.07 -4.58 22.45
C ASP A 161 -17.34 -3.60 23.38
N THR A 162 -16.92 -2.45 22.84
CA THR A 162 -16.38 -1.36 23.66
C THR A 162 -17.49 -0.42 24.11
N ASP A 163 -17.69 -0.38 25.42
CA ASP A 163 -18.32 0.73 26.13
C ASP A 163 -17.38 1.96 26.09
N VAL A 164 -17.13 2.49 24.87
CA VAL A 164 -16.26 3.65 24.66
C VAL A 164 -16.99 4.88 25.23
N HIS A 165 -16.79 5.15 26.51
CA HIS A 165 -17.23 6.39 27.14
C HIS A 165 -16.59 7.58 26.41
N HIS A 166 -17.32 8.14 25.46
CA HIS A 166 -17.03 9.45 24.91
C HIS A 166 -17.36 10.46 26.00
N SER A 167 -16.37 10.85 26.81
CA SER A 167 -16.51 12.04 27.65
C SER A 167 -16.66 13.25 26.73
N THR A 168 -17.92 13.60 26.44
CA THR A 168 -18.30 14.79 25.71
C THR A 168 -18.77 15.79 26.76
N THR A 169 -17.93 16.78 27.07
CA THR A 169 -18.32 17.91 27.92
C THR A 169 -19.32 18.76 27.13
N VAL A 170 -20.62 18.63 27.45
CA VAL A 170 -21.67 19.49 26.90
C VAL A 170 -21.77 20.73 27.79
N HIS A 171 -21.38 21.89 27.26
CA HIS A 171 -21.66 23.17 27.90
C HIS A 171 -23.12 23.56 27.61
N VAL A 172 -23.98 23.47 28.63
CA VAL A 172 -25.37 23.95 28.56
C VAL A 172 -25.42 25.38 29.08
N THR A 173 -25.80 26.33 28.23
CA THR A 173 -26.13 27.70 28.65
C THR A 173 -27.63 27.79 28.88
N MET A 174 -28.04 27.85 30.15
CA MET A 174 -29.43 28.17 30.51
C MET A 174 -29.61 29.69 30.58
N PRO A 175 -30.58 30.28 29.87
CA PRO A 175 -31.00 31.65 30.13
C PRO A 175 -31.77 31.69 31.46
N ILE A 176 -31.37 32.60 32.34
CA ILE A 176 -32.09 32.89 33.58
C ILE A 176 -33.29 33.77 33.22
N THR A 177 -34.49 33.37 33.64
CA THR A 177 -35.70 34.21 33.67
C THR A 177 -36.28 34.12 35.07
#